data_AF-A0A537PIS3-F1
#
_entry.id   AF-A0A537PIS3-F1
#
_cell.length_a   1.000
_cell.length_b   1.000
_cell.length_c   1.000
_cell.angle_alpha   90.00
_cell.angle_beta   90.00
_cell.angle_gamma   90.00
#
_symmetry.space_group_name_H-M   'P 1'
#
loop_
_entity.id
_entity.type
_entity.pdbx_description
1 polymer ?
#
loop_
_entity_poly.entity_id
_entity_poly.type
_entity_poly.pdbx_seq_one_letter_code
_entity_poly.pdbx_strand_id
1 'polypeptide(L)'
;MMSVHALLLPELDDLIMRGSPQRQAKILERVTAFFLGGASSFNEHHIQVFDLVLARLIDRIDSKARTRLSSRLAPLGNPPVEAVRRLARDDSIAVAAPVLKRAARLSETDLIDIIATKSQGHLLAISARPGLAERVTDGLLQRGNQEVLRCLADNRAARFSDDGFCFLVERAKTDGILAEKTLLRGDIPPRLFHELLLTATDAV
;
A
#
# COMPACT_ATOMS: atom_id res chain seq x y z
N MET A 1 -32.24 9.37 16.98
CA MET A 1 -31.99 10.75 16.54
C MET A 1 -31.14 10.67 15.28
N MET A 2 -31.72 10.85 14.09
CA MET A 2 -30.96 10.81 12.83
C MET A 2 -30.05 12.04 12.79
N SER A 3 -28.74 11.82 12.88
CA SER A 3 -27.74 12.90 12.99
C SER A 3 -27.82 13.81 11.76
N VAL A 4 -27.73 15.13 11.99
CA VAL A 4 -27.75 16.19 10.95
C VAL A 4 -26.74 15.93 9.83
N HIS A 5 -25.66 15.18 10.11
CA HIS A 5 -24.69 14.73 9.12
C HIS A 5 -25.27 13.83 8.03
N ALA A 6 -26.27 12.99 8.32
CA ALA A 6 -26.89 12.09 7.34
C ALA A 6 -27.78 12.84 6.33
N LEU A 7 -28.26 14.04 6.67
CA LEU A 7 -29.09 14.88 5.80
C LEU A 7 -28.25 15.75 4.83
N LEU A 8 -27.02 16.12 5.22
CA LEU A 8 -26.14 16.95 4.39
C LEU A 8 -25.38 16.16 3.32
N LEU A 9 -25.16 14.86 3.54
CA LEU A 9 -24.43 13.99 2.60
C LEU A 9 -25.11 13.85 1.23
N PRO A 10 -26.44 13.62 1.14
CA PRO A 10 -27.15 13.59 -0.15
C PRO A 10 -27.10 14.93 -0.91
N GLU A 11 -27.16 16.07 -0.20
CA GLU A 11 -27.07 17.39 -0.83
C GLU A 11 -25.65 17.69 -1.34
N LEU A 12 -24.64 17.28 -0.58
CA LEU A 12 -23.24 17.28 -1.03
C LEU A 12 -23.03 16.35 -2.22
N ASP A 13 -23.65 15.17 -2.21
CA ASP A 13 -23.62 14.25 -3.34
C ASP A 13 -24.21 14.90 -4.59
N ASP A 14 -25.39 15.52 -4.50
CA ASP A 14 -26.03 16.15 -5.64
C ASP A 14 -25.18 17.30 -6.22
N LEU A 15 -24.53 18.07 -5.35
CA LEU A 15 -23.60 19.13 -5.77
C LEU A 15 -22.32 18.60 -6.40
N ILE A 16 -21.79 17.47 -5.90
CA ILE A 16 -20.62 16.81 -6.47
C ILE A 16 -20.98 16.15 -7.81
N MET A 17 -22.16 15.52 -7.90
CA MET A 17 -22.65 14.77 -9.05
C MET A 17 -22.96 15.67 -10.26
N ARG A 18 -23.40 16.91 -10.02
CA ARG A 18 -23.68 17.89 -11.10
C ARG A 18 -22.47 18.74 -11.50
N GLY A 19 -21.32 18.56 -10.85
CA GLY A 19 -20.11 19.37 -11.08
C GLY A 19 -19.25 18.86 -12.24
N SER A 20 -18.58 19.76 -12.96
CA SER A 20 -17.53 19.39 -13.92
C SER A 20 -16.31 18.79 -13.21
N PRO A 21 -15.46 18.01 -13.90
CA PRO A 21 -14.24 17.43 -13.31
C PRO A 21 -13.33 18.47 -12.65
N GLN A 22 -13.24 19.68 -13.23
CA GLN A 22 -12.46 20.79 -12.65
C GLN A 22 -13.06 21.30 -11.34
N ARG A 23 -14.40 21.34 -11.23
CA ARG A 23 -15.09 21.72 -10.00
C ARG A 23 -14.90 20.66 -8.92
N GLN A 24 -15.02 19.38 -9.29
CA GLN A 24 -14.81 18.25 -8.38
C GLN A 24 -13.38 18.23 -7.84
N ALA A 25 -12.36 18.47 -8.69
CA ALA A 25 -10.97 18.57 -8.26
C ALA A 25 -10.76 19.73 -7.27
N LYS A 26 -11.38 20.90 -7.49
CA LYS A 26 -11.32 22.03 -6.54
C LYS A 26 -12.00 21.71 -5.20
N ILE A 27 -13.14 21.01 -5.24
CA ILE A 27 -13.83 20.56 -4.01
C ILE A 27 -12.93 19.58 -3.26
N LEU A 28 -12.37 18.59 -3.94
CA LEU A 28 -11.42 17.64 -3.35
C LEU A 28 -10.25 18.37 -2.70
N GLU A 29 -9.64 19.34 -3.38
CA GLU A 29 -8.50 20.09 -2.85
C GLU A 29 -8.86 20.85 -1.57
N ARG A 30 -10.05 21.46 -1.52
CA ARG A 30 -10.55 22.15 -0.31
C ARG A 30 -10.84 21.18 0.84
N VAL A 31 -11.56 20.09 0.56
CA VAL A 31 -11.88 19.05 1.56
C VAL A 31 -10.60 18.43 2.11
N THR A 32 -9.64 18.12 1.23
CA THR A 32 -8.33 17.58 1.62
C THR A 32 -7.55 18.59 2.45
N ALA A 33 -7.49 19.85 2.05
CA ALA A 33 -6.80 20.89 2.82
C ALA A 33 -7.40 21.08 4.21
N PHE A 34 -8.74 21.08 4.31
CA PHE A 34 -9.43 21.15 5.60
C PHE A 34 -9.12 19.91 6.46
N PHE A 35 -9.16 18.71 5.87
CA PHE A 35 -8.81 17.48 6.57
C PHE A 35 -7.39 17.53 7.11
N LEU A 36 -6.41 17.90 6.28
CA LEU A 36 -5.00 17.98 6.67
C LEU A 36 -4.75 19.03 7.75
N GLY A 37 -5.47 20.16 7.73
CA GLY A 37 -5.34 21.21 8.74
C GLY A 37 -5.80 20.79 10.14
N GLY A 38 -6.73 19.83 10.24
CA GLY A 38 -7.25 19.33 11.51
C GLY A 38 -6.89 17.88 11.84
N ALA A 39 -6.11 17.19 11.00
CA ALA A 39 -5.91 15.75 11.05
C ALA A 39 -5.39 15.23 12.42
N SER A 40 -4.58 16.00 13.12
CA SER A 40 -4.06 15.64 14.46
C SER A 40 -5.08 15.78 15.58
N SER A 41 -6.17 16.54 15.36
CA SER A 41 -7.20 16.86 16.36
C SER A 41 -8.53 16.15 16.12
N PHE A 42 -8.68 15.47 14.97
CA PHE A 42 -9.90 14.75 14.64
C PHE A 42 -9.99 13.40 15.37
N ASN A 43 -11.18 13.11 15.89
CA ASN A 43 -11.53 11.78 16.38
C ASN A 43 -12.03 10.90 15.21
N GLU A 44 -12.28 9.62 15.48
CA GLU A 44 -12.75 8.67 14.46
C GLU A 44 -14.05 9.10 13.76
N HIS A 45 -15.00 9.71 14.49
CA HIS A 45 -16.26 10.17 13.89
C HIS A 45 -16.03 11.30 12.88
N HIS A 46 -15.17 12.26 13.19
CA HIS A 46 -14.80 13.31 12.24
C HIS A 46 -14.14 12.71 11.00
N ILE A 47 -13.19 11.78 11.19
CA ILE A 47 -12.49 11.12 10.08
C ILE A 47 -13.49 10.37 9.17
N GLN A 48 -14.46 9.65 9.74
CA GLN A 48 -15.48 8.92 8.97
C GLN A 48 -16.30 9.83 8.03
N VAL A 49 -16.63 11.04 8.47
CA VAL A 49 -17.36 12.00 7.61
C VAL A 49 -16.51 12.41 6.41
N PHE A 50 -15.23 12.72 6.63
CA PHE A 50 -14.31 13.02 5.54
C PHE A 50 -14.10 11.82 4.62
N ASP A 51 -14.02 10.63 5.19
CA ASP A 51 -13.78 9.39 4.46
C ASP A 51 -14.87 9.14 3.42
N LEU A 52 -16.14 9.28 3.81
CA LEU A 52 -17.27 9.09 2.92
C LEU A 52 -17.24 10.08 1.74
N VAL A 53 -16.92 11.35 2.00
CA VAL A 53 -16.87 12.39 0.96
C VAL A 53 -15.67 12.17 0.03
N LEU A 54 -14.48 11.91 0.58
CA LEU A 54 -13.26 11.69 -0.20
C LEU A 54 -13.35 10.42 -1.04
N ALA A 55 -13.87 9.33 -0.48
CA ALA A 55 -14.08 8.07 -1.18
C ALA A 55 -14.90 8.27 -2.45
N ARG A 56 -16.02 9.01 -2.37
CA ARG A 56 -16.88 9.31 -3.52
C ARG A 56 -16.22 10.21 -4.55
N LEU A 57 -15.43 11.19 -4.12
CA LEU A 57 -14.72 12.10 -5.02
C LEU A 57 -13.61 11.40 -5.81
N ILE A 58 -12.93 10.40 -5.22
CA ILE A 58 -11.84 9.66 -5.87
C ILE A 58 -12.27 9.06 -7.21
N ASP A 59 -13.50 8.53 -7.32
CA ASP A 59 -13.98 7.89 -8.55
C ASP A 59 -14.31 8.89 -9.68
N ARG A 60 -14.32 10.19 -9.37
CA ARG A 60 -14.80 11.26 -10.28
C ARG A 60 -13.69 12.19 -10.77
N ILE A 61 -12.52 12.14 -10.15
CA ILE A 61 -11.38 12.99 -10.47
C ILE A 61 -10.37 12.27 -11.35
N ASP A 62 -9.54 13.04 -12.05
CA ASP A 62 -8.48 12.49 -12.89
C ASP A 62 -7.35 11.84 -12.07
N SER A 63 -6.54 11.02 -12.74
CA SER A 63 -5.40 10.32 -12.14
C SER A 63 -4.40 11.28 -11.48
N LYS A 64 -4.18 12.47 -12.06
CA LYS A 64 -3.26 13.47 -11.53
C LYS A 64 -3.74 14.00 -10.17
N ALA A 65 -5.04 14.21 -10.00
CA ALA A 65 -5.65 14.61 -8.75
C ALA A 65 -5.61 13.47 -7.71
N ARG A 66 -5.89 12.22 -8.14
CA ARG A 66 -5.75 11.03 -7.26
C ARG A 66 -4.33 10.85 -6.76
N THR A 67 -3.31 11.03 -7.61
CA THR A 67 -1.88 10.96 -7.21
C THR A 67 -1.52 12.05 -6.18
N ARG A 68 -2.03 13.28 -6.36
CA ARG A 68 -1.81 14.34 -5.35
C ARG A 68 -2.47 13.99 -4.03
N LEU A 69 -3.69 13.46 -4.07
CA LEU A 69 -4.42 13.03 -2.87
C LEU A 69 -3.69 11.89 -2.15
N SER A 70 -3.29 10.84 -2.86
CA SER A 70 -2.60 9.70 -2.27
C SER A 70 -1.29 10.09 -1.60
N SER A 71 -0.52 10.98 -2.24
CA SER A 71 0.74 11.50 -1.68
C SER A 71 0.51 12.30 -0.38
N ARG A 72 -0.62 13.00 -0.26
CA ARG A 72 -0.98 13.79 0.93
C ARG A 72 -1.54 12.94 2.08
N LEU A 73 -2.29 11.87 1.76
CA LEU A 73 -2.87 10.98 2.77
C LEU A 73 -1.87 9.93 3.29
N ALA A 74 -0.95 9.49 2.44
CA ALA A 74 0.05 8.46 2.76
C ALA A 74 0.86 8.67 4.07
N PRO A 75 1.34 9.89 4.41
CA PRO A 75 2.14 10.10 5.62
C PRO A 75 1.31 10.28 6.89
N LEU A 76 -0.02 10.32 6.81
CA LEU A 76 -0.86 10.60 7.98
C LEU A 76 -0.92 9.38 8.91
N GLY A 77 -0.93 9.63 10.22
CA GLY A 77 -1.13 8.56 11.22
C GLY A 77 -2.56 8.02 11.21
N ASN A 78 -3.55 8.89 11.02
CA ASN A 78 -4.98 8.55 10.98
C ASN A 78 -5.64 9.01 9.67
N PRO A 79 -5.27 8.43 8.51
CA PRO A 79 -5.90 8.77 7.25
C PRO A 79 -7.33 8.19 7.16
N PRO A 80 -8.20 8.74 6.30
CA PRO A 80 -9.52 8.17 6.01
C PRO A 80 -9.36 6.79 5.35
N VAL A 81 -10.03 5.77 5.89
CA VAL A 81 -9.76 4.36 5.61
C VAL A 81 -10.21 3.98 4.21
N GLU A 82 -11.46 4.28 3.86
CA GLU A 82 -12.04 3.95 2.56
C GLU A 82 -11.38 4.74 1.43
N ALA A 83 -11.02 6.00 1.65
CA ALA A 83 -10.24 6.78 0.70
C ALA A 83 -8.88 6.13 0.42
N VAL A 84 -8.15 5.72 1.47
CA VAL A 84 -6.86 5.02 1.33
C VAL A 84 -7.03 3.67 0.62
N ARG A 85 -8.05 2.89 0.98
CA ARG A 85 -8.36 1.60 0.35
C ARG A 85 -8.67 1.72 -1.13
N ARG A 86 -9.41 2.75 -1.54
CA ARG A 86 -9.71 3.03 -2.96
C ARG A 86 -8.44 3.42 -3.72
N LEU A 87 -7.64 4.34 -3.17
CA LEU A 87 -6.39 4.76 -3.79
C LEU A 87 -5.38 3.61 -3.90
N ALA A 88 -5.31 2.72 -2.91
CA ALA A 88 -4.43 1.56 -2.93
C ALA A 88 -4.81 0.52 -3.99
N ARG A 89 -6.09 0.48 -4.39
CA ARG A 89 -6.62 -0.39 -5.44
C ARG A 89 -6.71 0.29 -6.80
N ASP A 90 -6.24 1.52 -6.96
CA ASP A 90 -6.18 2.19 -8.26
C ASP A 90 -5.31 1.39 -9.24
N ASP A 91 -5.68 1.32 -10.51
CA ASP A 91 -4.85 0.61 -11.51
C ASP A 91 -3.57 1.38 -11.85
N SER A 92 -3.56 2.71 -11.64
CA SER A 92 -2.38 3.53 -11.80
C SER A 92 -1.46 3.39 -10.59
N ILE A 93 -0.28 2.83 -10.82
CA ILE A 93 0.74 2.73 -9.76
C ILE A 93 1.16 4.10 -9.21
N ALA A 94 1.10 5.15 -10.03
CA ALA A 94 1.38 6.52 -9.57
C ALA A 94 0.38 6.99 -8.50
N VAL A 95 -0.84 6.44 -8.49
CA VAL A 95 -1.85 6.72 -7.47
C VAL A 95 -1.65 5.80 -6.26
N ALA A 96 -1.49 4.49 -6.49
CA ALA A 96 -1.47 3.50 -5.43
C ALA A 96 -0.17 3.47 -4.62
N ALA A 97 0.99 3.70 -5.25
CA ALA A 97 2.30 3.51 -4.62
C ALA A 97 2.50 4.31 -3.31
N PRO A 98 2.13 5.62 -3.21
CA PRO A 98 2.30 6.37 -1.97
C PRO A 98 1.59 5.74 -0.78
N VAL A 99 0.34 5.30 -0.96
CA VAL A 99 -0.47 4.73 0.13
C VAL A 99 -0.06 3.30 0.44
N LEU A 100 0.26 2.47 -0.56
CA LEU A 100 0.74 1.10 -0.36
C LEU A 100 2.03 1.09 0.48
N LYS A 101 2.97 2.00 0.19
CA LYS A 101 4.26 2.08 0.88
C LYS A 101 4.15 2.55 2.34
N ARG A 102 3.21 3.44 2.66
CA ARG A 102 3.29 4.25 3.90
C ARG A 102 2.02 4.32 4.75
N ALA A 103 0.83 4.14 4.18
CA ALA A 103 -0.41 4.42 4.90
C ALA A 103 -0.64 3.40 6.03
N ALA A 104 -0.86 3.85 7.26
CA ALA A 104 -0.97 2.96 8.43
C ALA A 104 -2.23 2.08 8.42
N ARG A 105 -3.32 2.50 7.76
CA ARG A 105 -4.65 1.87 7.86
C ARG A 105 -4.98 0.85 6.75
N LEU A 106 -3.99 0.29 6.07
CA LEU A 106 -4.19 -0.87 5.20
C LEU A 106 -4.03 -2.15 6.02
N SER A 107 -5.09 -2.96 6.07
CA SER A 107 -5.07 -4.24 6.77
C SER A 107 -4.28 -5.31 5.99
N GLU A 108 -3.92 -6.40 6.65
CA GLU A 108 -3.29 -7.55 5.98
C GLU A 108 -4.17 -8.09 4.84
N THR A 109 -5.47 -8.21 5.08
CA THR A 109 -6.45 -8.65 4.07
C THR A 109 -6.48 -7.69 2.88
N ASP A 110 -6.48 -6.38 3.12
CA ASP A 110 -6.41 -5.39 2.03
C ASP A 110 -5.17 -5.58 1.16
N LEU A 111 -4.01 -5.84 1.78
CA LEU A 111 -2.75 -6.06 1.05
C LEU A 111 -2.79 -7.36 0.24
N ILE A 112 -3.30 -8.44 0.81
CA ILE A 112 -3.41 -9.75 0.14
C ILE A 112 -4.32 -9.65 -1.10
N ASP A 113 -5.46 -8.97 -1.00
CA ASP A 113 -6.37 -8.77 -2.14
C ASP A 113 -5.68 -8.01 -3.28
N ILE A 114 -4.91 -6.98 -2.94
CA ILE A 114 -4.14 -6.18 -3.90
C ILE A 114 -3.03 -7.02 -4.53
N ILE A 115 -2.33 -7.83 -3.72
CA ILE A 115 -1.31 -8.75 -4.22
C ILE A 115 -1.92 -9.71 -5.22
N ALA A 116 -3.09 -10.30 -4.96
CA ALA A 116 -3.73 -11.25 -5.85
C ALA A 116 -4.11 -10.64 -7.21
N THR A 117 -4.47 -9.36 -7.26
CA THR A 117 -5.17 -8.77 -8.41
C THR A 117 -4.37 -7.71 -9.19
N LYS A 118 -3.42 -7.00 -8.58
CA LYS A 118 -2.81 -5.77 -9.17
C LYS A 118 -1.46 -5.99 -9.84
N SER A 119 -0.91 -4.99 -10.52
CA SER A 119 0.33 -5.15 -11.31
C SER A 119 1.60 -5.33 -10.45
N GLN A 120 2.71 -5.76 -11.06
CA GLN A 120 4.01 -5.91 -10.37
C GLN A 120 4.48 -4.62 -9.68
N GLY A 121 4.17 -3.45 -10.24
CA GLY A 121 4.47 -2.17 -9.58
C GLY A 121 3.77 -2.01 -8.23
N HIS A 122 2.55 -2.56 -8.08
CA HIS A 122 1.83 -2.55 -6.80
C HIS A 122 2.50 -3.48 -5.80
N LEU A 123 2.87 -4.68 -6.25
CA LEU A 123 3.56 -5.66 -5.40
C LEU A 123 4.90 -5.10 -4.92
N LEU A 124 5.65 -4.41 -5.79
CA LEU A 124 6.90 -3.74 -5.45
C LEU A 124 6.69 -2.59 -4.44
N ALA A 125 5.56 -1.89 -4.53
CA ALA A 125 5.21 -0.86 -3.55
C ALA A 125 4.88 -1.48 -2.18
N ILE A 126 4.21 -2.64 -2.15
CA ILE A 126 3.91 -3.37 -0.92
C ILE A 126 5.18 -3.97 -0.33
N SER A 127 6.08 -4.57 -1.12
CA SER A 127 7.30 -5.21 -0.63
C SER A 127 8.24 -4.26 0.11
N ALA A 128 8.18 -2.96 -0.21
CA ALA A 128 8.98 -1.92 0.45
C ALA A 128 8.39 -1.43 1.79
N ARG A 129 7.19 -1.90 2.17
CA ARG A 129 6.47 -1.46 3.36
C ARG A 129 7.09 -2.10 4.61
N PRO A 130 7.30 -1.37 5.72
CA PRO A 130 7.81 -1.98 6.95
C PRO A 130 6.76 -2.88 7.62
N GLY A 131 7.22 -3.87 8.37
CA GLY A 131 6.36 -4.69 9.24
C GLY A 131 5.41 -5.62 8.49
N LEU A 132 5.81 -6.15 7.34
CA LEU A 132 5.02 -7.15 6.62
C LEU A 132 4.92 -8.44 7.43
N ALA A 133 3.71 -8.98 7.55
CA ALA A 133 3.46 -10.29 8.11
C ALA A 133 3.75 -11.39 7.09
N GLU A 134 4.02 -12.60 7.58
CA GLU A 134 4.41 -13.77 6.76
C GLU A 134 3.40 -14.06 5.65
N ARG A 135 2.10 -14.00 5.95
CA ARG A 135 1.03 -14.19 4.96
C ARG A 135 1.11 -13.21 3.78
N VAL A 136 1.56 -11.97 4.02
CA VAL A 136 1.72 -10.96 2.97
C VAL A 136 2.99 -11.23 2.17
N THR A 137 4.10 -11.56 2.85
CA THR A 137 5.34 -11.89 2.16
C THR A 137 5.20 -13.14 1.31
N ASP A 138 4.48 -14.16 1.78
CA ASP A 138 4.25 -15.40 1.03
C ASP A 138 3.47 -15.13 -0.26
N GLY A 139 2.42 -14.31 -0.19
CA GLY A 139 1.67 -13.88 -1.38
C GLY A 139 2.54 -13.09 -2.37
N LEU A 140 3.41 -12.22 -1.85
CA LEU A 140 4.37 -11.47 -2.67
C LEU A 140 5.44 -12.38 -3.30
N LEU A 141 5.95 -13.39 -2.59
CA LEU A 141 6.91 -14.35 -3.11
C LEU A 141 6.30 -15.20 -4.24
N GLN A 142 5.05 -15.63 -4.05
CA GLN A 142 4.36 -16.47 -5.02
C GLN A 142 4.10 -15.76 -6.35
N ARG A 143 3.74 -14.47 -6.31
CA ARG A 143 3.31 -13.70 -7.51
C ARG A 143 4.32 -12.66 -7.98
N GLY A 144 5.24 -12.26 -7.12
CA GLY A 144 6.23 -11.23 -7.39
C GLY A 144 7.25 -11.65 -8.44
N ASN A 145 7.68 -10.68 -9.24
CA ASN A 145 8.82 -10.85 -10.12
C ASN A 145 10.14 -10.67 -9.35
N GLN A 146 11.25 -10.79 -10.07
CA GLN A 146 12.59 -10.65 -9.52
C GLN A 146 12.82 -9.34 -8.73
N GLU A 147 12.28 -8.21 -9.19
CA GLU A 147 12.40 -6.92 -8.50
C GLU A 147 11.67 -6.92 -7.16
N VAL A 148 10.46 -7.51 -7.11
CA VAL A 148 9.68 -7.66 -5.87
C VAL A 148 10.43 -8.53 -4.87
N LEU A 149 10.96 -9.69 -5.31
CA LEU A 149 11.72 -10.60 -4.47
C LEU A 149 12.98 -9.94 -3.90
N ARG A 150 13.75 -9.23 -4.74
CA ARG A 150 14.93 -8.48 -4.29
C ARG A 150 14.56 -7.38 -3.31
N CYS A 151 13.45 -6.66 -3.53
CA CYS A 151 12.98 -5.64 -2.60
C CYS A 151 12.54 -6.26 -1.26
N LEU A 152 11.87 -7.40 -1.30
CA LEU A 152 11.47 -8.16 -0.11
C LEU A 152 12.66 -8.66 0.70
N ALA A 153 13.66 -9.25 0.05
CA ALA A 153 14.86 -9.73 0.72
C ALA A 153 15.60 -8.59 1.44
N ASP A 154 15.66 -7.41 0.82
CA ASP A 154 16.24 -6.19 1.38
C ASP A 154 15.46 -5.64 2.58
N ASN A 155 14.16 -5.92 2.66
CA ASN A 155 13.29 -5.40 3.71
C ASN A 155 13.45 -6.20 5.01
N ARG A 156 14.40 -5.79 5.83
CA ARG A 156 14.71 -6.42 7.13
C ARG A 156 13.56 -6.42 8.14
N ALA A 157 12.54 -5.58 7.93
CA ALA A 157 11.36 -5.52 8.81
C ALA A 157 10.23 -6.45 8.35
N ALA A 158 10.33 -7.07 7.17
CA ALA A 158 9.39 -8.08 6.70
C ALA A 158 9.69 -9.42 7.37
N ARG A 159 8.64 -10.10 7.86
CA ARG A 159 8.74 -11.45 8.42
C ARG A 159 8.49 -12.47 7.32
N PHE A 160 9.25 -13.55 7.32
CA PHE A 160 9.12 -14.66 6.37
C PHE A 160 8.77 -15.93 7.12
N SER A 161 7.91 -16.73 6.51
CA SER A 161 7.70 -18.12 6.93
C SER A 161 8.92 -18.98 6.57
N ASP A 162 9.03 -20.16 7.17
CA ASP A 162 10.06 -21.14 6.78
C ASP A 162 9.97 -21.49 5.29
N ASP A 163 8.76 -21.71 4.77
CA ASP A 163 8.51 -21.97 3.35
C ASP A 163 8.90 -20.77 2.47
N GLY A 164 8.63 -19.54 2.95
CA GLY A 164 9.03 -18.31 2.30
C GLY A 164 10.55 -18.16 2.16
N PHE A 165 11.30 -18.54 3.20
CA PHE A 165 12.76 -18.58 3.13
C PHE A 165 13.28 -19.65 2.17
N CYS A 166 12.71 -20.87 2.23
CA CYS A 166 13.05 -21.92 1.27
C CYS A 166 12.86 -21.44 -0.18
N PHE A 167 11.72 -20.79 -0.46
CA PHE A 167 11.45 -20.22 -1.78
C PHE A 167 12.46 -19.14 -2.18
N LEU A 168 12.81 -18.23 -1.25
CA LEU A 168 13.82 -17.20 -1.51
C LEU A 168 15.18 -17.79 -1.83
N VAL A 169 15.63 -18.79 -1.07
CA VAL A 169 16.93 -19.46 -1.28
C VAL A 169 16.96 -20.18 -2.62
N GLU A 170 15.91 -20.92 -2.97
CA GLU A 170 15.82 -21.57 -4.29
C GLU A 170 15.92 -20.56 -5.44
N ARG A 171 15.23 -19.41 -5.33
CA ARG A 171 15.31 -18.35 -6.34
C ARG A 171 16.68 -17.68 -6.36
N ALA A 172 17.31 -17.51 -5.20
CA ALA A 172 18.62 -16.89 -5.06
C ALA A 172 19.74 -17.67 -5.76
N LYS A 173 19.62 -19.00 -5.92
CA LYS A 173 20.60 -19.83 -6.66
C LYS A 173 20.85 -19.34 -8.10
N THR A 174 19.87 -18.66 -8.69
CA THR A 174 19.95 -18.12 -10.07
C THR A 174 19.97 -16.59 -10.12
N ASP A 175 19.98 -15.93 -8.97
CA ASP A 175 19.98 -14.48 -8.85
C ASP A 175 20.95 -14.03 -7.75
N GLY A 176 22.18 -13.69 -8.14
CA GLY A 176 23.23 -13.27 -7.21
C GLY A 176 22.87 -12.06 -6.36
N ILE A 177 22.07 -11.12 -6.88
CA ILE A 177 21.61 -9.95 -6.10
C ILE A 177 20.61 -10.38 -5.03
N LEU A 178 19.72 -11.32 -5.36
CA LEU A 178 18.80 -11.89 -4.39
C LEU A 178 19.55 -12.70 -3.34
N ALA A 179 20.56 -13.48 -3.74
CA ALA A 179 21.42 -14.25 -2.84
C ALA A 179 22.12 -13.34 -1.83
N GLU A 180 22.80 -12.29 -2.31
CA GLU A 180 23.47 -11.31 -1.45
C GLU A 180 22.49 -10.71 -0.42
N LYS A 181 21.35 -10.19 -0.89
CA LYS A 181 20.35 -9.59 -0.01
C LYS A 181 19.78 -10.57 1.01
N THR A 182 19.57 -11.82 0.59
CA THR A 182 19.04 -12.89 1.47
C THR A 182 20.06 -13.31 2.53
N LEU A 183 21.35 -13.40 2.17
CA LEU A 183 22.43 -13.70 3.12
C LEU A 183 22.67 -12.59 4.15
N LEU A 184 22.36 -11.33 3.79
CA LEU A 184 22.46 -10.19 4.71
C LEU A 184 21.33 -10.12 5.74
N ARG A 185 20.36 -11.03 5.66
CA ARG A 185 19.28 -11.14 6.64
C ARG A 185 19.75 -11.94 7.86
N GLY A 186 19.49 -11.41 9.05
CA GLY A 186 19.85 -12.07 10.31
C GLY A 186 18.85 -13.13 10.80
N ASP A 187 17.68 -13.24 10.15
CA ASP A 187 16.57 -14.11 10.51
C ASP A 187 16.44 -15.36 9.63
N ILE A 188 17.36 -15.55 8.66
CA ILE A 188 17.40 -16.74 7.82
C ILE A 188 17.72 -18.00 8.66
N PRO A 189 16.98 -19.11 8.49
CA PRO A 189 17.30 -20.37 9.15
C PRO A 189 18.75 -20.83 8.86
N PRO A 190 19.54 -21.26 9.86
CA PRO A 190 20.96 -21.59 9.66
C PRO A 190 21.22 -22.63 8.57
N ARG A 191 20.32 -23.61 8.42
CA ARG A 191 20.42 -24.63 7.35
C ARG A 191 20.38 -24.01 5.96
N LEU A 192 19.43 -23.11 5.74
CA LEU A 192 19.23 -22.40 4.46
C LEU A 192 20.36 -21.40 4.19
N PHE A 193 20.90 -20.77 5.24
CA PHE A 193 22.07 -19.92 5.13
C PHE A 193 23.29 -20.70 4.61
N HIS A 194 23.57 -21.86 5.21
CA HIS A 194 24.68 -22.71 4.77
C HIS A 194 24.50 -23.21 3.33
N GLU A 195 23.29 -23.62 2.95
CA GLU A 195 22.98 -24.05 1.59
C GLU A 195 23.24 -22.94 0.56
N LEU A 196 22.76 -21.73 0.84
CA LEU A 196 22.93 -20.59 -0.06
C LEU A 196 24.40 -20.17 -0.18
N LEU A 197 25.16 -20.23 0.92
CA LEU A 197 26.58 -19.89 0.93
C LEU A 197 27.41 -20.84 0.05
N LEU A 198 27.16 -22.15 0.14
CA LEU A 198 27.84 -23.15 -0.72
C LEU A 198 27.52 -22.94 -2.20
N THR A 199 26.25 -22.66 -2.51
CA THR A 199 25.81 -22.44 -3.90
C THR A 199 26.41 -21.16 -4.49
N ALA A 200 26.58 -20.11 -3.66
CA ALA A 200 27.20 -18.85 -4.08
C ALA A 200 28.72 -18.98 -4.32
N THR A 201 29.40 -19.85 -3.57
CA THR A 201 30.84 -20.10 -3.78
C THR A 201 31.15 -20.94 -5.01
N ASP A 202 30.23 -21.80 -5.46
CA ASP A 202 30.41 -22.65 -6.65
C ASP A 202 30.19 -21.89 -7.98
N ALA A 203 29.61 -20.69 -7.93
CA ALA A 203 29.27 -19.86 -9.09
C ALA A 203 30.37 -18.84 -9.48
N VAL A 204 31.51 -18.83 -8.78
CA VAL A 204 32.68 -17.95 -9.00
C VAL A 204 33.85 -18.77 -9.52
#